data_AF-A0A9C7G8T6-F1
#
_entry.id   AF-A0A9C7G8T6-F1
#
_cell.length_a   1.000
_cell.length_b   1.000
_cell.length_c   1.000
_cell.angle_alpha   90.00
_cell.angle_beta   90.00
_cell.angle_gamma   90.00
#
_symmetry.space_group_name_H-M   'P 1'
#
loop_
_entity.id
_entity.type
_entity.pdbx_description
1 polymer ?
#
loop_
_entity_poly.entity_id
_entity_poly.type
_entity_poly.pdbx_seq_one_letter_code
_entity_poly.pdbx_strand_id
1 'polypeptide(L)'
;MFRRTSPKIEAVNSISELRKVMIGGLEQWLLIRGENKNNPLLLLVHGGPGGAQIGFNRDYQQDLEKHFIVVNWDQRGAGLSYSNNIPVETMNINQFLHDLIDVTVYLKREFQKEKIILVGHSWGSILGMLAIHKYPEHYIHYFGVSQVVNLAKSEALSYDLLVEKAIEQNHKEAVKKLKEIGKPPWDQLKFDRIHQKYTEELGGGMSHDGKLVKEMAKKLIRSKEYTFFDVVRHVKGQLFSMKNMITELRKFDLNNEVQTVHVPVTIIMGRHDLTVPHLPTQEFFDHLQAPSKEWVYFEQSAHSPNYEELEKFTKKIIETITYY
;
A
#
# COMPACT_ATOMS: atom_id res chain seq x y z
N MET A 1 -25.97 -12.60 -8.48
CA MET A 1 -25.12 -11.47 -8.89
C MET A 1 -24.96 -10.38 -7.80
N PHE A 2 -25.35 -10.65 -6.54
CA PHE A 2 -25.41 -9.64 -5.45
C PHE A 2 -24.68 -10.03 -4.16
N ARG A 3 -23.97 -11.16 -4.13
CA ARG A 3 -23.28 -11.64 -2.93
C ARG A 3 -21.78 -11.55 -3.14
N ARG A 4 -21.11 -10.87 -2.21
CA ARG A 4 -19.65 -10.83 -2.13
C ARG A 4 -19.14 -12.23 -1.80
N THR A 5 -18.24 -12.75 -2.62
CA THR A 5 -17.64 -14.08 -2.39
C THR A 5 -16.18 -14.04 -2.78
N SER A 6 -15.36 -14.87 -2.15
CA SER A 6 -14.02 -15.17 -2.67
C SER A 6 -14.00 -16.61 -3.19
N PRO A 7 -13.40 -16.88 -4.38
CA PRO A 7 -13.25 -18.23 -4.91
C PRO A 7 -12.59 -19.17 -3.90
N LYS A 8 -13.15 -20.36 -3.74
CA LYS A 8 -12.60 -21.37 -2.84
C LYS A 8 -11.17 -21.76 -3.25
N ILE A 9 -10.40 -22.19 -2.25
CA ILE A 9 -9.11 -22.85 -2.43
C ILE A 9 -9.35 -24.34 -2.16
N GLU A 10 -8.90 -25.21 -3.06
CA GLU A 10 -9.11 -26.65 -2.96
C GLU A 10 -8.00 -27.31 -2.13
N ALA A 11 -8.00 -27.04 -0.81
CA ALA A 11 -7.16 -27.75 0.15
C ALA A 11 -7.90 -27.95 1.48
N VAL A 12 -7.65 -29.08 2.14
CA VAL A 12 -8.41 -29.55 3.32
C VAL A 12 -8.38 -28.54 4.48
N ASN A 13 -7.23 -27.91 4.72
CA ASN A 13 -7.05 -26.91 5.78
C ASN A 13 -6.99 -25.46 5.24
N SER A 14 -7.57 -25.21 4.07
CA SER A 14 -7.53 -23.88 3.46
C SER A 14 -8.50 -22.89 4.11
N ILE A 15 -8.28 -21.61 3.85
CA ILE A 15 -9.20 -20.52 4.15
C ILE A 15 -9.35 -19.62 2.93
N SER A 16 -10.57 -19.17 2.67
CA SER A 16 -10.87 -18.18 1.64
C SER A 16 -12.16 -17.46 1.99
N GLU A 17 -12.04 -16.33 2.68
CA GLU A 17 -13.16 -15.62 3.28
C GLU A 17 -13.07 -14.11 3.04
N LEU A 18 -14.22 -13.52 2.73
CA LEU A 18 -14.44 -12.09 2.96
C LEU A 18 -15.11 -11.94 4.30
N ARG A 19 -14.43 -11.27 5.21
CA ARG A 19 -14.85 -11.14 6.59
C ARG A 19 -15.05 -9.68 6.95
N LYS A 20 -16.19 -9.40 7.56
CA LYS A 20 -16.47 -8.11 8.18
C LYS A 20 -16.10 -8.18 9.65
N VAL A 21 -15.38 -7.18 10.16
CA VAL A 21 -14.90 -7.08 11.54
C VAL A 21 -15.18 -5.69 12.09
N MET A 22 -15.32 -5.57 13.42
CA MET A 22 -15.41 -4.29 14.10
C MET A 22 -14.00 -3.83 14.51
N ILE A 23 -13.53 -2.73 13.93
CA ILE A 23 -12.16 -2.19 14.09
C ILE A 23 -12.27 -0.68 14.22
N GLY A 24 -11.66 -0.09 15.26
CA GLY A 24 -11.70 1.36 15.47
C GLY A 24 -13.12 1.95 15.49
N GLY A 25 -14.10 1.20 16.02
CA GLY A 25 -15.50 1.63 16.08
C GLY A 25 -16.29 1.51 14.77
N LEU A 26 -15.70 0.97 13.69
CA LEU A 26 -16.34 0.84 12.39
C LEU A 26 -16.36 -0.60 11.89
N GLU A 27 -17.35 -0.90 11.05
CA GLU A 27 -17.35 -2.12 10.25
C GLU A 27 -16.29 -2.02 9.14
N GLN A 28 -15.27 -2.88 9.18
CA GLN A 28 -14.21 -2.96 8.18
C GLN A 28 -14.11 -4.37 7.59
N TRP A 29 -13.46 -4.49 6.44
CA TRP A 29 -13.41 -5.71 5.66
C TRP A 29 -12.00 -6.25 5.49
N LEU A 30 -11.90 -7.56 5.65
CA LEU A 30 -10.71 -8.37 5.40
C LEU A 30 -11.02 -9.37 4.30
N LEU A 31 -10.10 -9.54 3.36
CA LEU A 31 -10.01 -10.73 2.51
C LEU A 31 -8.90 -11.61 3.09
N ILE A 32 -9.26 -12.81 3.55
CA ILE A 32 -8.36 -13.75 4.21
C ILE A 32 -8.26 -15.01 3.35
N ARG A 33 -7.06 -15.32 2.86
CA ARG A 33 -6.84 -16.44 1.93
C ARG A 33 -5.56 -17.20 2.25
N GLY A 34 -5.58 -18.52 2.10
CA GLY A 34 -4.39 -19.36 2.27
C GLY A 34 -4.71 -20.84 2.10
N GLU A 35 -3.76 -21.62 1.58
CA GLU A 35 -3.92 -23.06 1.37
C GLU A 35 -3.88 -23.87 2.68
N ASN A 36 -3.34 -23.28 3.75
CA ASN A 36 -3.24 -23.90 5.06
C ASN A 36 -3.37 -22.85 6.18
N LYS A 37 -4.37 -23.01 7.07
CA LYS A 37 -4.61 -22.15 8.24
C LYS A 37 -3.48 -22.18 9.29
N ASN A 38 -2.54 -23.12 9.18
CA ASN A 38 -1.38 -23.17 10.06
C ASN A 38 -0.22 -22.32 9.55
N ASN A 39 -0.27 -21.83 8.31
CA ASN A 39 0.79 -21.00 7.75
C ASN A 39 0.97 -19.69 8.52
N PRO A 40 2.14 -19.03 8.41
CA PRO A 40 2.36 -17.68 8.90
C PRO A 40 1.32 -16.67 8.39
N LEU A 41 1.01 -15.65 9.19
CA LEU A 41 0.13 -14.54 8.80
C LEU A 41 0.91 -13.46 8.06
N LEU A 42 0.43 -13.08 6.87
CA LEU A 42 0.95 -11.98 6.07
C LEU A 42 -0.13 -10.91 5.91
N LEU A 43 -0.01 -9.79 6.65
CA LEU A 43 -0.95 -8.67 6.56
C LEU A 43 -0.45 -7.62 5.57
N LEU A 44 -1.27 -7.33 4.56
CA LEU A 44 -1.02 -6.27 3.59
C LEU A 44 -1.84 -5.01 3.89
N VAL A 45 -1.12 -3.90 4.03
CA VAL A 45 -1.63 -2.55 4.25
C VAL A 45 -1.47 -1.76 2.97
N HIS A 46 -2.59 -1.54 2.26
CA HIS A 46 -2.59 -0.93 0.94
C HIS A 46 -2.17 0.56 0.93
N GLY A 47 -1.76 1.04 -0.25
CA GLY A 47 -1.50 2.45 -0.52
C GLY A 47 -2.75 3.33 -0.63
N GLY A 48 -2.55 4.57 -1.05
CA GLY A 48 -3.59 5.60 -1.09
C GLY A 48 -3.14 6.87 -0.35
N PRO A 49 -3.99 7.48 0.50
CA PRO A 49 -5.05 6.83 1.27
C PRO A 49 -6.30 6.41 0.48
N GLY A 50 -6.89 5.28 0.87
CA GLY A 50 -8.12 4.75 0.28
C GLY A 50 -7.96 3.83 -0.96
N GLY A 51 -6.73 3.48 -1.34
CA GLY A 51 -6.41 2.59 -2.47
C GLY A 51 -6.64 1.10 -2.18
N ALA A 52 -7.86 0.73 -1.78
CA ALA A 52 -8.24 -0.63 -1.43
C ALA A 52 -7.86 -1.68 -2.49
N GLN A 53 -7.37 -2.84 -2.05
CA GLN A 53 -6.78 -3.85 -2.94
C GLN A 53 -7.58 -5.14 -3.06
N ILE A 54 -8.59 -5.39 -2.21
CA ILE A 54 -9.39 -6.63 -2.20
C ILE A 54 -9.93 -6.99 -3.59
N GLY A 55 -10.36 -5.98 -4.35
CA GLY A 55 -11.01 -6.19 -5.64
C GLY A 55 -10.10 -6.71 -6.76
N PHE A 56 -8.78 -6.66 -6.64
CA PHE A 56 -7.87 -7.14 -7.70
C PHE A 56 -6.73 -8.02 -7.18
N ASN A 57 -6.45 -8.01 -5.88
CA ASN A 57 -5.22 -8.58 -5.34
C ASN A 57 -5.12 -10.10 -5.43
N ARG A 58 -6.26 -10.80 -5.38
CA ARG A 58 -6.29 -12.27 -5.53
C ARG A 58 -5.56 -12.74 -6.80
N ASP A 59 -5.65 -11.97 -7.89
CA ASP A 59 -5.02 -12.35 -9.15
C ASP A 59 -3.49 -12.19 -9.15
N TYR A 60 -2.91 -11.58 -8.11
CA TYR A 60 -1.47 -11.39 -7.94
C TYR A 60 -0.89 -12.24 -6.80
N GLN A 61 -1.69 -12.76 -5.87
CA GLN A 61 -1.16 -13.33 -4.62
C GLN A 61 -1.31 -14.84 -4.46
N GLN A 62 -1.77 -15.54 -5.49
CA GLN A 62 -2.02 -16.99 -5.42
C GLN A 62 -0.78 -17.78 -4.94
N ASP A 63 0.42 -17.37 -5.37
CA ASP A 63 1.63 -18.03 -4.90
C ASP A 63 1.96 -17.72 -3.44
N LEU A 64 1.66 -16.52 -2.94
CA LEU A 64 1.79 -16.23 -1.51
C LEU A 64 0.80 -17.05 -0.68
N GLU A 65 -0.41 -17.33 -1.18
CA GLU A 65 -1.44 -18.12 -0.50
C GLU A 65 -0.99 -19.58 -0.22
N LYS A 66 -0.02 -20.11 -0.98
CA LYS A 66 0.60 -21.43 -0.72
C LYS A 66 1.41 -21.45 0.57
N HIS A 67 1.98 -20.30 0.94
CA HIS A 67 2.98 -20.19 2.00
C HIS A 67 2.49 -19.40 3.22
N PHE A 68 1.44 -18.59 3.05
CA PHE A 68 0.93 -17.68 4.06
C PHE A 68 -0.60 -17.77 4.16
N ILE A 69 -1.12 -17.38 5.33
CA ILE A 69 -2.46 -16.80 5.41
C ILE A 69 -2.31 -15.33 5.02
N VAL A 70 -2.64 -15.03 3.77
CA VAL A 70 -2.58 -13.69 3.18
C VAL A 70 -3.84 -12.92 3.56
N VAL A 71 -3.65 -11.79 4.23
CA VAL A 71 -4.73 -10.92 4.69
C VAL A 71 -4.64 -9.57 4.01
N ASN A 72 -5.68 -9.24 3.26
CA ASN A 72 -5.89 -7.93 2.66
C ASN A 72 -6.93 -7.16 3.44
N TRP A 73 -6.53 -6.06 4.07
CA TRP A 73 -7.42 -5.20 4.83
C TRP A 73 -7.80 -3.97 3.99
N ASP A 74 -9.10 -3.79 3.73
CA ASP A 74 -9.60 -2.50 3.24
C ASP A 74 -9.69 -1.56 4.45
N GLN A 75 -8.80 -0.57 4.52
CA GLN A 75 -8.71 0.39 5.62
C GLN A 75 -9.99 1.23 5.76
N ARG A 76 -10.19 1.88 6.91
CA ARG A 76 -11.25 2.89 7.09
C ARG A 76 -11.32 3.82 5.88
N GLY A 77 -12.53 3.98 5.34
CA GLY A 77 -12.76 4.87 4.21
C GLY A 77 -12.30 4.30 2.86
N ALA A 78 -11.81 3.06 2.79
CA ALA A 78 -11.36 2.40 1.57
C ALA A 78 -12.30 1.26 1.16
N GLY A 79 -12.49 1.06 -0.14
CA GLY A 79 -13.12 -0.16 -0.68
C GLY A 79 -14.44 -0.56 -0.01
N LEU A 80 -14.50 -1.78 0.50
CA LEU A 80 -15.66 -2.32 1.20
C LEU A 80 -15.89 -1.68 2.59
N SER A 81 -14.86 -1.10 3.18
CA SER A 81 -14.86 -0.41 4.48
C SER A 81 -15.23 1.08 4.36
N TYR A 82 -15.62 1.54 3.17
CA TYR A 82 -16.17 2.88 2.99
C TYR A 82 -17.66 2.95 3.33
N SER A 83 -18.04 3.98 4.09
CA SER A 83 -19.42 4.42 4.26
C SER A 83 -19.50 5.94 4.36
N ASN A 84 -20.66 6.52 4.06
CA ASN A 84 -20.87 7.97 4.19
C ASN A 84 -20.95 8.45 5.66
N ASN A 85 -20.99 7.52 6.62
CA ASN A 85 -21.18 7.81 8.03
C ASN A 85 -19.86 7.83 8.82
N ILE A 86 -18.72 7.70 8.13
CA ILE A 86 -17.41 7.78 8.76
C ILE A 86 -17.19 9.23 9.23
N PRO A 87 -16.99 9.47 10.54
CA PRO A 87 -16.74 10.81 11.02
C PRO A 87 -15.40 11.33 10.48
N VAL A 88 -15.39 12.52 9.87
CA VAL A 88 -14.22 13.05 9.16
C VAL A 88 -13.04 13.27 10.11
N GLU A 89 -13.31 13.64 11.36
CA GLU A 89 -12.31 13.80 12.41
C GLU A 89 -11.53 12.52 12.73
N THR A 90 -12.08 11.34 12.40
CA THR A 90 -11.40 10.04 12.54
C THR A 90 -10.49 9.70 11.36
N MET A 91 -10.50 10.52 10.31
CA MET A 91 -9.60 10.39 9.16
C MET A 91 -8.27 11.08 9.48
N ASN A 92 -7.45 10.43 10.31
CA ASN A 92 -6.11 10.90 10.68
C ASN A 92 -5.13 9.73 10.91
N ILE A 93 -3.82 9.98 10.79
CA ILE A 93 -2.77 8.95 10.89
C ILE A 93 -2.90 8.11 12.17
N ASN A 94 -3.13 8.77 13.31
CA ASN A 94 -3.21 8.09 14.61
C ASN A 94 -4.36 7.06 14.65
N GLN A 95 -5.53 7.43 14.15
CA GLN A 95 -6.68 6.55 14.12
C GLN A 95 -6.47 5.38 13.13
N PHE A 96 -5.86 5.63 11.97
CA PHE A 96 -5.46 4.56 11.03
C PHE A 96 -4.42 3.60 11.63
N LEU A 97 -3.47 4.11 12.41
CA LEU A 97 -2.52 3.28 13.14
C LEU A 97 -3.23 2.41 14.19
N HIS A 98 -4.13 2.98 14.98
CA HIS A 98 -4.92 2.21 15.96
C HIS A 98 -5.71 1.09 15.30
N ASP A 99 -6.35 1.36 14.15
CA ASP A 99 -7.04 0.31 13.39
C ASP A 99 -6.10 -0.81 12.93
N LEU A 100 -4.89 -0.46 12.47
CA LEU A 100 -3.90 -1.46 12.06
C LEU A 100 -3.51 -2.37 13.22
N ILE A 101 -3.36 -1.81 14.43
CA ILE A 101 -3.09 -2.59 15.64
C ILE A 101 -4.30 -3.46 16.01
N ASP A 102 -5.51 -2.93 15.97
CA ASP A 102 -6.74 -3.70 16.20
C ASP A 102 -6.86 -4.88 15.23
N VAL A 103 -6.60 -4.68 13.93
CA VAL A 103 -6.58 -5.75 12.92
C VAL A 103 -5.48 -6.77 13.23
N THR A 104 -4.28 -6.31 13.59
CA THR A 104 -3.16 -7.17 13.95
C THR A 104 -3.51 -8.08 15.14
N VAL A 105 -4.05 -7.50 16.21
CA VAL A 105 -4.48 -8.22 17.41
C VAL A 105 -5.62 -9.19 17.10
N TYR A 106 -6.61 -8.75 16.31
CA TYR A 106 -7.72 -9.60 15.87
C TYR A 106 -7.22 -10.85 15.14
N LEU A 107 -6.31 -10.68 14.17
CA LEU A 107 -5.77 -11.78 13.38
C LEU A 107 -4.92 -12.73 14.23
N LYS A 108 -4.05 -12.19 15.09
CA LYS A 108 -3.24 -12.98 16.02
C LYS A 108 -4.12 -13.88 16.90
N ARG A 109 -5.19 -13.33 17.47
CA ARG A 109 -6.14 -14.08 18.30
C ARG A 109 -6.87 -15.15 17.50
N GLU A 110 -7.38 -14.79 16.33
CA GLU A 110 -8.15 -15.68 15.46
C GLU A 110 -7.34 -16.91 15.02
N PHE A 111 -6.10 -16.69 14.59
CA PHE A 111 -5.23 -17.74 14.04
C PHE A 111 -4.22 -18.28 15.06
N GLN A 112 -4.36 -17.89 16.33
CA GLN A 112 -3.49 -18.30 17.44
C GLN A 112 -2.00 -18.11 17.12
N LYS A 113 -1.65 -16.93 16.60
CA LYS A 113 -0.28 -16.55 16.25
C LYS A 113 0.25 -15.51 17.23
N GLU A 114 1.49 -15.68 17.67
CA GLU A 114 2.15 -14.71 18.54
C GLU A 114 2.56 -13.44 17.79
N LYS A 115 2.95 -13.57 16.52
CA LYS A 115 3.40 -12.47 15.67
C LYS A 115 3.02 -12.69 14.21
N ILE A 116 3.03 -11.62 13.42
CA ILE A 116 2.69 -11.63 11.99
C ILE A 116 3.80 -10.97 11.16
N ILE A 117 3.78 -11.17 9.85
CA ILE A 117 4.57 -10.39 8.89
C ILE A 117 3.70 -9.25 8.37
N LEU A 118 4.29 -8.06 8.28
CA LEU A 118 3.60 -6.85 7.85
C LEU A 118 4.18 -6.33 6.54
N VAL A 119 3.31 -6.07 5.56
CA VAL A 119 3.68 -5.41 4.29
C VAL A 119 2.91 -4.11 4.19
N GLY A 120 3.61 -2.98 4.15
CA GLY A 120 3.01 -1.67 3.92
C GLY A 120 3.40 -1.12 2.55
N HIS A 121 2.41 -0.81 1.71
CA HIS A 121 2.65 -0.21 0.39
C HIS A 121 2.32 1.28 0.39
N SER A 122 3.22 2.12 -0.12
CA SER A 122 2.99 3.55 -0.31
C SER A 122 2.50 4.22 0.99
N TRP A 123 1.38 4.93 1.02
CA TRP A 123 0.77 5.42 2.27
C TRP A 123 0.71 4.38 3.40
N GLY A 124 0.35 3.13 3.09
CA GLY A 124 0.30 2.04 4.08
C GLY A 124 1.66 1.73 4.70
N SER A 125 2.77 2.14 4.07
CA SER A 125 4.11 2.01 4.62
C SER A 125 4.38 2.99 5.77
N ILE A 126 3.74 4.16 5.80
CA ILE A 126 3.80 5.06 6.96
C ILE A 126 3.19 4.35 8.17
N LEU A 127 1.99 3.80 8.01
CA LEU A 127 1.31 3.04 9.06
C LEU A 127 2.13 1.82 9.50
N GLY A 128 2.71 1.10 8.53
CA GLY A 128 3.55 -0.05 8.80
C GLY A 128 4.80 0.27 9.63
N MET A 129 5.53 1.32 9.27
CA MET A 129 6.71 1.76 10.02
C MET A 129 6.33 2.22 11.45
N LEU A 130 5.25 3.00 11.58
CA LEU A 130 4.76 3.43 12.88
C LEU A 130 4.33 2.24 13.76
N ALA A 131 3.71 1.23 13.17
CA ALA A 131 3.27 0.04 13.88
C ALA A 131 4.44 -0.78 14.43
N ILE A 132 5.47 -1.04 13.63
CA ILE A 132 6.65 -1.78 14.11
C ILE A 132 7.51 -0.98 15.09
N HIS A 133 7.46 0.35 15.02
CA HIS A 133 8.12 1.22 15.97
C HIS A 133 7.43 1.18 17.34
N LYS A 134 6.10 1.33 17.37
CA LYS A 134 5.33 1.42 18.63
C LYS A 134 4.96 0.08 19.24
N TYR A 135 4.77 -0.97 18.42
CA TYR A 135 4.30 -2.29 18.84
C TYR A 135 5.15 -3.43 18.23
N PRO A 136 6.48 -3.40 18.42
CA PRO A 136 7.39 -4.37 17.80
C PRO A 136 7.09 -5.83 18.19
N GLU A 137 6.47 -6.07 19.34
CA GLU A 137 6.12 -7.39 19.84
C GLU A 137 5.05 -8.10 19.00
N HIS A 138 4.39 -7.41 18.08
CA HIS A 138 3.40 -8.00 17.18
C HIS A 138 3.98 -8.52 15.86
N TYR A 139 5.23 -8.17 15.53
CA TYR A 139 5.76 -8.34 14.18
C TYR A 139 7.06 -9.15 14.16
N ILE A 140 7.18 -10.02 13.15
CA ILE A 140 8.40 -10.79 12.87
C ILE A 140 9.30 -10.04 11.90
N HIS A 141 8.70 -9.51 10.84
CA HIS A 141 9.41 -8.79 9.78
C HIS A 141 8.48 -7.73 9.19
N TYR A 142 9.09 -6.63 8.75
CA TYR A 142 8.39 -5.57 8.02
C TYR A 142 8.93 -5.40 6.62
N PHE A 143 8.02 -5.34 5.66
CA PHE A 143 8.29 -4.98 4.27
C PHE A 143 7.66 -3.62 3.95
N GLY A 144 8.50 -2.61 3.71
CA GLY A 144 8.07 -1.32 3.18
C GLY A 144 8.17 -1.31 1.66
N VAL A 145 7.04 -1.31 0.96
CA VAL A 145 6.99 -1.30 -0.51
C VAL A 145 6.70 0.12 -0.98
N SER A 146 7.60 0.70 -1.78
CA SER A 146 7.52 2.10 -2.21
C SER A 146 7.32 3.03 -1.01
N GLN A 147 8.20 2.86 -0.02
CA GLN A 147 8.06 3.43 1.31
C GLN A 147 7.98 4.95 1.27
N VAL A 148 6.92 5.53 1.85
CA VAL A 148 6.78 6.97 2.05
C VAL A 148 7.41 7.37 3.39
N VAL A 149 8.23 8.42 3.35
CA VAL A 149 8.89 9.02 4.53
C VAL A 149 8.40 10.45 4.75
N ASN A 150 8.49 11.27 3.70
CA ASN A 150 8.04 12.66 3.72
C ASN A 150 7.43 12.96 2.34
N LEU A 151 6.10 13.04 2.29
CA LEU A 151 5.37 13.21 1.02
C LEU A 151 5.74 14.53 0.34
N ALA A 152 5.87 15.62 1.08
CA ALA A 152 6.19 16.93 0.49
C ALA A 152 7.59 16.93 -0.17
N LYS A 153 8.58 16.30 0.46
CA LYS A 153 9.92 16.11 -0.14
C LYS A 153 9.85 15.21 -1.38
N SER A 154 9.10 14.12 -1.31
CA SER A 154 8.90 13.20 -2.46
C SER A 154 8.22 13.91 -3.63
N GLU A 155 7.18 14.71 -3.39
CA GLU A 155 6.48 15.50 -4.42
C GLU A 155 7.43 16.52 -5.07
N ALA A 156 8.23 17.24 -4.26
CA ALA A 156 9.18 18.22 -4.76
C ALA A 156 10.27 17.60 -5.64
N LEU A 157 10.84 16.47 -5.23
CA LEU A 157 11.84 15.75 -6.01
C LEU A 157 11.23 15.09 -7.25
N SER A 158 10.03 14.50 -7.11
CA SER A 158 9.30 13.94 -8.25
C SER A 158 9.09 14.97 -9.34
N TYR A 159 8.67 16.18 -8.98
CA TYR A 159 8.48 17.26 -9.94
C TYR A 159 9.77 17.55 -10.74
N ASP A 160 10.91 17.69 -10.05
CA ASP A 160 12.18 17.99 -10.70
C ASP A 160 12.57 16.85 -11.68
N LEU A 161 12.55 15.60 -11.20
CA LEU A 161 12.89 14.42 -12.00
C LEU A 161 11.93 14.21 -13.18
N LEU A 162 10.65 14.50 -12.99
CA LEU A 162 9.65 14.36 -14.03
C LEU A 162 9.81 15.40 -15.14
N VAL A 163 10.18 16.64 -14.78
CA VAL A 163 10.51 17.69 -15.75
C VAL A 163 11.76 17.30 -16.54
N GLU A 164 12.81 16.83 -15.88
CA GLU A 164 14.03 16.34 -16.53
C GLU A 164 13.72 15.21 -17.51
N LYS A 165 13.00 14.17 -17.05
CA LYS A 165 12.59 13.04 -17.87
C LYS A 165 11.73 13.47 -19.07
N ALA A 166 10.82 14.42 -18.89
CA ALA A 166 10.00 14.96 -19.97
C ALA A 166 10.85 15.70 -21.02
N ILE A 167 11.91 16.40 -20.61
CA ILE A 167 12.85 17.06 -21.51
C ILE A 167 13.68 16.03 -22.28
N GLU A 168 14.27 15.05 -21.58
CA GLU A 168 15.08 13.97 -22.18
C GLU A 168 14.30 13.18 -23.25
N GLN A 169 13.01 12.91 -22.97
CA GLN A 169 12.13 12.21 -23.91
C GLN A 169 11.50 13.12 -24.97
N ASN A 170 11.87 14.40 -25.04
CA ASN A 170 11.29 15.39 -25.95
C ASN A 170 9.76 15.53 -25.85
N HIS A 171 9.17 15.26 -24.67
CA HIS A 171 7.73 15.26 -24.44
C HIS A 171 7.19 16.69 -24.20
N LYS A 172 7.12 17.49 -25.27
CA LYS A 172 6.82 18.94 -25.24
C LYS A 172 5.58 19.33 -24.41
N GLU A 173 4.48 18.58 -24.54
CA GLU A 173 3.24 18.85 -23.79
C GLU A 173 3.42 18.65 -22.29
N ALA A 174 4.20 17.64 -21.88
CA ALA A 174 4.46 17.37 -20.46
C ALA A 174 5.32 18.48 -19.88
N VAL A 175 6.41 18.86 -20.57
CA VAL A 175 7.27 19.99 -20.15
C VAL A 175 6.45 21.26 -19.97
N LYS A 176 5.57 21.58 -20.93
CA LYS A 176 4.70 22.75 -20.86
C LYS A 176 3.77 22.68 -19.65
N LYS A 177 3.04 21.57 -19.48
CA LYS A 177 2.05 21.43 -18.41
C LYS A 177 2.66 21.34 -17.02
N LEU A 178 3.81 20.70 -16.87
CA LEU A 178 4.55 20.65 -15.61
C LEU A 178 5.05 22.05 -15.23
N LYS A 179 5.61 22.80 -16.18
CA LYS A 179 6.01 24.20 -15.94
C LYS A 179 4.82 25.12 -15.61
N GLU A 180 3.65 24.89 -16.20
CA GLU A 180 2.41 25.64 -15.90
C GLU A 180 1.93 25.42 -14.46
N ILE A 181 2.02 24.19 -13.93
CA ILE A 181 1.61 23.92 -12.53
C ILE A 181 2.68 24.33 -11.51
N GLY A 182 3.94 24.37 -11.93
CA GLY A 182 5.07 24.71 -11.06
C GLY A 182 5.37 23.66 -9.99
N LYS A 183 6.46 23.91 -9.24
CA LYS A 183 6.92 23.03 -8.16
C LYS A 183 5.91 23.05 -6.99
N PRO A 184 5.62 21.90 -6.35
CA PRO A 184 4.74 21.82 -5.18
C PRO A 184 5.29 22.64 -3.98
N PRO A 185 4.46 22.94 -2.95
CA PRO A 185 3.14 22.36 -2.68
C PRO A 185 2.04 22.91 -3.59
N TRP A 186 1.14 22.03 -4.03
CA TRP A 186 -0.04 22.41 -4.79
C TRP A 186 -1.23 22.66 -3.87
N ASP A 187 -1.93 23.77 -4.09
CA ASP A 187 -3.13 24.19 -3.36
C ASP A 187 -4.42 23.55 -3.91
N GLN A 188 -4.38 23.01 -5.12
CA GLN A 188 -5.54 22.50 -5.84
C GLN A 188 -5.30 21.09 -6.39
N LEU A 189 -6.24 20.17 -6.11
CA LEU A 189 -6.23 18.78 -6.58
C LEU A 189 -6.06 18.59 -8.09
N LYS A 190 -6.33 19.63 -8.90
CA LYS A 190 -6.13 19.58 -10.34
C LYS A 190 -4.64 19.55 -10.72
N PHE A 191 -3.77 20.16 -9.91
CA PHE A 191 -2.32 20.17 -10.15
C PHE A 191 -1.72 18.80 -9.79
N ASP A 192 -2.17 18.19 -8.70
CA ASP A 192 -1.87 16.80 -8.35
C ASP A 192 -2.19 15.85 -9.51
N ARG A 193 -3.36 16.00 -10.12
CA ARG A 193 -3.79 15.18 -11.25
C ARG A 193 -2.96 15.38 -12.50
N ILE A 194 -2.49 16.61 -12.77
CA ILE A 194 -1.60 16.90 -13.90
C ILE A 194 -0.25 16.22 -13.67
N HIS A 195 0.32 16.38 -12.49
CA HIS A 195 1.56 15.71 -12.11
C HIS A 195 1.40 14.19 -12.23
N GLN A 196 0.41 13.59 -11.54
CA GLN A 196 0.14 12.15 -11.58
C GLN A 196 -0.06 11.61 -13.01
N LYS A 197 -0.77 12.34 -13.87
CA LYS A 197 -0.97 11.96 -15.27
C LYS A 197 0.38 11.79 -15.97
N TYR A 198 1.26 12.78 -15.89
CA TYR A 198 2.55 12.73 -16.58
C TYR A 198 3.53 11.77 -15.89
N THR A 199 3.43 11.59 -14.58
CA THR A 199 4.15 10.54 -13.85
C THR A 199 3.80 9.15 -14.44
N GLU A 200 2.51 8.87 -14.67
CA GLU A 200 2.08 7.61 -15.31
C GLU A 200 2.51 7.53 -16.78
N GLU A 201 2.26 8.56 -17.59
CA GLU A 201 2.60 8.57 -19.03
C GLU A 201 4.10 8.40 -19.29
N LEU A 202 4.95 8.94 -18.39
CA LEU A 202 6.41 8.85 -18.48
C LEU A 202 6.98 7.65 -17.71
N GLY A 203 6.13 6.70 -17.30
CA GLY A 203 6.57 5.42 -16.72
C GLY A 203 7.24 5.55 -15.35
N GLY A 204 6.81 6.51 -14.52
CA GLY A 204 7.20 6.59 -13.12
C GLY A 204 6.04 6.53 -12.13
N GLY A 205 4.84 6.28 -12.64
CA GLY A 205 3.61 6.18 -11.86
C GLY A 205 3.43 4.81 -11.22
N MET A 206 2.20 4.29 -11.26
CA MET A 206 1.87 2.98 -10.72
C MET A 206 2.65 1.84 -11.37
N SER A 207 3.02 2.01 -12.64
CA SER A 207 3.88 1.07 -13.37
C SER A 207 4.83 1.77 -14.33
N HIS A 208 5.97 1.14 -14.61
CA HIS A 208 6.97 1.67 -15.53
C HIS A 208 6.50 1.64 -17.00
N ASP A 209 5.52 0.79 -17.33
CA ASP A 209 4.98 0.63 -18.68
C ASP A 209 3.59 1.29 -18.89
N GLY A 210 3.04 1.90 -17.84
CA GLY A 210 1.75 2.61 -17.86
C GLY A 210 0.51 1.70 -17.99
N LYS A 211 0.64 0.37 -17.93
CA LYS A 211 -0.48 -0.55 -18.18
C LYS A 211 -1.19 -1.00 -16.92
N LEU A 212 -0.53 -0.97 -15.77
CA LEU A 212 -1.01 -1.63 -14.55
C LEU A 212 -2.33 -1.07 -14.04
N VAL A 213 -2.52 0.26 -14.08
CA VAL A 213 -3.78 0.91 -13.63
C VAL A 213 -4.98 0.38 -14.42
N LYS A 214 -4.83 0.23 -15.74
CA LYS A 214 -5.89 -0.29 -16.61
C LYS A 214 -6.18 -1.75 -16.32
N GLU A 215 -5.16 -2.57 -16.09
CA GLU A 215 -5.33 -3.99 -15.73
C GLU A 215 -5.95 -4.17 -14.35
N MET A 216 -5.53 -3.40 -13.35
CA MET A 216 -6.17 -3.36 -12.03
C MET A 216 -7.64 -2.98 -12.12
N ALA A 217 -7.99 -1.96 -12.91
CA ALA A 217 -9.38 -1.55 -13.11
C ALA A 217 -10.23 -2.66 -13.75
N LYS A 218 -9.71 -3.38 -14.76
CA LYS A 218 -10.39 -4.54 -15.36
C LYS A 218 -10.61 -5.65 -14.34
N LYS A 219 -9.59 -5.96 -13.53
CA LYS A 219 -9.65 -7.01 -12.48
C LYS A 219 -10.65 -6.64 -11.39
N LEU A 220 -10.63 -5.38 -10.93
CA LEU A 220 -11.58 -4.81 -9.98
C LEU A 220 -13.04 -5.00 -10.44
N ILE A 221 -13.34 -4.68 -11.70
CA ILE A 221 -14.69 -4.80 -12.27
C ILE A 221 -15.12 -6.28 -12.41
N ARG A 222 -14.18 -7.17 -12.71
CA ARG A 222 -14.44 -8.62 -12.90
C ARG A 222 -14.39 -9.44 -11.61
N SER A 223 -14.03 -8.80 -10.50
CA SER A 223 -13.88 -9.42 -9.20
C SER A 223 -15.16 -10.10 -8.72
N LYS A 224 -15.02 -11.21 -7.99
CA LYS A 224 -16.15 -11.84 -7.28
C LYS A 224 -16.34 -11.26 -5.88
N GLU A 225 -15.29 -10.62 -5.37
CA GLU A 225 -15.25 -10.01 -4.05
C GLU A 225 -16.06 -8.71 -4.03
N TYR A 226 -16.14 -8.02 -5.16
CA TYR A 226 -16.86 -6.76 -5.31
C TYR A 226 -18.12 -6.95 -6.15
N THR A 227 -19.22 -6.32 -5.72
CA THR A 227 -20.38 -6.07 -6.59
C THR A 227 -20.16 -4.79 -7.40
N PHE A 228 -21.02 -4.52 -8.38
CA PHE A 228 -21.00 -3.25 -9.13
C PHE A 228 -21.06 -2.03 -8.19
N PHE A 229 -21.91 -2.06 -7.16
CA PHE A 229 -22.00 -0.98 -6.18
C PHE A 229 -20.74 -0.85 -5.31
N ASP A 230 -20.00 -1.94 -5.11
CA ASP A 230 -18.74 -1.91 -4.37
C ASP A 230 -17.62 -1.25 -5.19
N VAL A 231 -17.63 -1.37 -6.52
CA VAL A 231 -16.73 -0.58 -7.39
C VAL A 231 -17.01 0.91 -7.25
N VAL A 232 -18.28 1.32 -7.19
CA VAL A 232 -18.65 2.73 -6.94
C VAL A 232 -18.20 3.17 -5.53
N ARG A 233 -18.37 2.31 -4.52
CA ARG A 233 -17.90 2.59 -3.15
C ARG A 233 -16.39 2.73 -3.08
N HIS A 234 -15.64 1.89 -3.80
CA HIS A 234 -14.19 1.96 -3.89
C HIS A 234 -13.72 3.33 -4.39
N VAL A 235 -14.29 3.82 -5.50
CA VAL A 235 -13.94 5.15 -6.04
C VAL A 235 -14.32 6.26 -5.06
N LYS A 236 -15.52 6.20 -4.45
CA LYS A 236 -15.95 7.18 -3.46
C LYS A 236 -15.04 7.20 -2.23
N GLY A 237 -14.65 6.02 -1.75
CA GLY A 237 -13.77 5.85 -0.60
C GLY A 237 -12.37 6.37 -0.84
N GLN A 238 -11.79 6.09 -2.02
CA GLN A 238 -10.50 6.65 -2.40
C GLN A 238 -10.53 8.18 -2.43
N LEU A 239 -11.54 8.78 -3.06
CA LEU A 239 -11.69 10.24 -3.10
C LEU A 239 -11.93 10.84 -1.71
N PHE A 240 -12.77 10.22 -0.89
CA PHE A 240 -13.04 10.65 0.48
C PHE A 240 -11.77 10.59 1.34
N SER A 241 -11.05 9.47 1.31
CA SER A 241 -9.84 9.28 2.10
C SER A 241 -8.74 10.25 1.67
N MET A 242 -8.47 10.34 0.36
CA MET A 242 -7.45 11.27 -0.15
C MET A 242 -7.76 12.71 0.24
N LYS A 243 -9.00 13.17 0.05
CA LYS A 243 -9.42 14.54 0.39
C LYS A 243 -9.15 14.88 1.86
N ASN A 244 -9.46 13.96 2.78
CA ASN A 244 -9.37 14.24 4.21
C ASN A 244 -7.96 14.01 4.78
N MET A 245 -7.12 13.20 4.13
CA MET A 245 -5.79 12.85 4.63
C MET A 245 -4.65 13.66 4.02
N ILE A 246 -4.80 14.21 2.80
CA ILE A 246 -3.69 14.83 2.06
C ILE A 246 -2.98 15.95 2.83
N THR A 247 -3.72 16.75 3.59
CA THR A 247 -3.17 17.87 4.36
C THR A 247 -2.29 17.39 5.51
N GLU A 248 -2.71 16.36 6.24
CA GLU A 248 -1.89 15.76 7.31
C GLU A 248 -0.67 15.08 6.71
N LEU A 249 -0.86 14.34 5.61
CA LEU A 249 0.19 13.62 4.90
C LEU A 249 1.34 14.50 4.42
N ARG A 250 1.04 15.69 3.88
CA ARG A 250 2.06 16.65 3.43
C ARG A 250 2.84 17.29 4.58
N LYS A 251 2.28 17.27 5.80
CA LYS A 251 2.93 17.81 7.01
C LYS A 251 3.69 16.74 7.78
N PHE A 252 3.36 15.48 7.54
CA PHE A 252 3.97 14.35 8.24
C PHE A 252 5.38 14.08 7.71
N ASP A 253 6.32 13.86 8.62
CA ASP A 253 7.68 13.43 8.31
C ASP A 253 8.08 12.30 9.26
N LEU A 254 8.25 11.11 8.70
CA LEU A 254 8.60 9.90 9.43
C LEU A 254 9.97 10.01 10.12
N ASN A 255 10.89 10.85 9.63
CA ASN A 255 12.18 11.09 10.28
C ASN A 255 12.04 11.66 11.71
N ASN A 256 10.96 12.39 11.98
CA ASN A 256 10.69 12.97 13.29
C ASN A 256 10.08 11.95 14.26
N GLU A 257 9.46 10.90 13.73
CA GLU A 257 8.67 9.94 14.50
C GLU A 257 9.42 8.64 14.79
N VAL A 258 10.30 8.22 13.87
CA VAL A 258 10.96 6.90 13.94
C VAL A 258 12.44 7.03 13.62
N GLN A 259 13.29 6.77 14.62
CA GLN A 259 14.74 6.64 14.42
C GLN A 259 15.22 5.21 14.68
N THR A 260 14.49 4.44 15.50
CA THR A 260 14.82 3.07 15.87
C THR A 260 13.58 2.18 15.82
N VAL A 261 13.73 0.96 15.31
CA VAL A 261 12.74 -0.11 15.37
C VAL A 261 13.39 -1.38 15.92
N HIS A 262 12.59 -2.29 16.48
CA HIS A 262 13.07 -3.56 17.04
C HIS A 262 12.62 -4.77 16.22
N VAL A 263 12.27 -4.54 14.95
CA VAL A 263 11.82 -5.55 13.99
C VAL A 263 12.73 -5.47 12.77
N PRO A 264 13.18 -6.59 12.18
CA PRO A 264 13.83 -6.62 10.87
C PRO A 264 13.04 -5.88 9.79
N VAL A 265 13.73 -5.11 8.96
CA VAL A 265 13.13 -4.25 7.92
C VAL A 265 13.70 -4.59 6.55
N THR A 266 12.83 -4.79 5.56
CA THR A 266 13.19 -4.79 4.14
C THR A 266 12.44 -3.66 3.43
N ILE A 267 13.18 -2.75 2.79
CA ILE A 267 12.61 -1.71 1.93
C ILE A 267 12.72 -2.14 0.47
N ILE A 268 11.58 -2.15 -0.22
CA ILE A 268 11.45 -2.56 -1.62
C ILE A 268 11.06 -1.32 -2.44
N MET A 269 11.90 -0.92 -3.39
CA MET A 269 11.67 0.25 -4.24
C MET A 269 11.77 -0.13 -5.72
N GLY A 270 10.88 0.42 -6.55
CA GLY A 270 11.03 0.35 -8.01
C GLY A 270 12.07 1.35 -8.51
N ARG A 271 12.91 0.94 -9.47
CA ARG A 271 13.94 1.78 -10.07
C ARG A 271 13.37 3.01 -10.77
N HIS A 272 12.15 2.90 -11.28
CA HIS A 272 11.47 3.94 -12.03
C HIS A 272 10.47 4.76 -11.20
N ASP A 273 10.34 4.50 -9.89
CA ASP A 273 9.34 5.17 -9.05
C ASP A 273 9.60 6.68 -8.99
N LEU A 274 8.71 7.45 -9.62
CA LEU A 274 8.63 8.89 -9.51
C LEU A 274 7.46 9.32 -8.63
N THR A 275 6.55 8.41 -8.25
CA THR A 275 5.49 8.76 -7.29
C THR A 275 6.08 8.99 -5.90
N VAL A 276 7.00 8.11 -5.50
CA VAL A 276 7.82 8.22 -4.29
C VAL A 276 9.27 7.95 -4.70
N PRO A 277 9.99 8.96 -5.21
CA PRO A 277 11.39 8.79 -5.56
C PRO A 277 12.20 8.25 -4.38
N HIS A 278 13.16 7.38 -4.67
CA HIS A 278 13.86 6.61 -3.64
C HIS A 278 14.72 7.44 -2.68
N LEU A 279 15.20 8.62 -3.09
CA LEU A 279 16.19 9.38 -2.32
C LEU A 279 15.73 9.73 -0.89
N PRO A 280 14.56 10.37 -0.66
CA PRO A 280 14.06 10.61 0.72
C PRO A 280 13.96 9.33 1.57
N THR A 281 13.60 8.22 0.93
CA THR A 281 13.48 6.91 1.59
C THR A 281 14.83 6.29 1.90
N GLN A 282 15.81 6.45 1.02
CA GLN A 282 17.17 5.99 1.21
C GLN A 282 17.87 6.77 2.32
N GLU A 283 17.71 8.09 2.35
CA GLU A 283 18.22 8.94 3.44
C GLU A 283 17.66 8.48 4.80
N PHE A 284 16.36 8.22 4.90
CA PHE A 284 15.76 7.66 6.11
C PHE A 284 16.31 6.27 6.44
N PHE A 285 16.40 5.39 5.44
CA PHE A 285 16.89 4.03 5.60
C PHE A 285 18.32 4.00 6.14
N ASP A 286 19.20 4.88 5.68
CA ASP A 286 20.59 4.94 6.11
C ASP A 286 20.70 5.26 7.61
N HIS A 287 19.85 6.14 8.13
CA HIS A 287 19.85 6.56 9.54
C HIS A 287 18.99 5.67 10.46
N LEU A 288 18.03 4.91 9.92
CA LEU A 288 17.17 4.02 10.69
C LEU A 288 17.98 2.97 11.44
N GLN A 289 17.75 2.79 12.73
CA GLN A 289 18.34 1.67 13.49
C GLN A 289 17.34 0.51 13.54
N ALA A 290 17.76 -0.68 13.15
CA ALA A 290 16.95 -1.90 13.23
C ALA A 290 17.85 -3.13 13.48
N PRO A 291 17.32 -4.26 13.97
CA PRO A 291 18.10 -5.49 14.17
C PRO A 291 18.77 -5.98 12.89
N SER A 292 18.09 -5.82 11.76
CA SER A 292 18.63 -5.97 10.42
C SER A 292 17.83 -5.09 9.45
N LYS A 293 18.52 -4.63 8.40
CA LYS A 293 17.93 -3.81 7.34
C LYS A 293 18.38 -4.32 5.99
N GLU A 294 17.46 -4.45 5.06
CA GLU A 294 17.73 -4.81 3.67
C GLU A 294 17.09 -3.78 2.73
N TRP A 295 17.84 -3.33 1.73
CA TRP A 295 17.34 -2.51 0.64
C TRP A 295 17.30 -3.31 -0.64
N VAL A 296 16.15 -3.35 -1.32
CA VAL A 296 15.96 -4.16 -2.53
C VAL A 296 15.39 -3.29 -3.65
N TYR A 297 16.13 -3.19 -4.75
CA TYR A 297 15.64 -2.59 -5.98
C TYR A 297 14.93 -3.61 -6.87
N PHE A 298 13.83 -3.16 -7.42
CA PHE A 298 13.06 -3.81 -8.47
C PHE A 298 13.34 -3.04 -9.76
N GLU A 299 14.22 -3.61 -10.58
CA GLU A 299 14.86 -2.92 -11.70
C GLU A 299 13.88 -2.57 -12.80
N GLN A 300 12.79 -3.34 -12.94
CA GLN A 300 11.77 -3.18 -13.97
C GLN A 300 10.42 -2.83 -13.34
N SER A 301 10.46 -1.96 -12.33
CA SER A 301 9.28 -1.51 -11.61
C SER A 301 9.32 -0.01 -11.34
N ALA A 302 8.14 0.60 -11.29
CA ALA A 302 7.90 1.93 -10.75
C ALA A 302 7.26 1.81 -9.35
N HIS A 303 6.15 2.50 -9.09
CA HIS A 303 5.57 2.61 -7.74
C HIS A 303 4.95 1.32 -7.19
N SER A 304 4.80 0.26 -7.99
CA SER A 304 4.15 -0.99 -7.54
C SER A 304 4.97 -2.25 -7.85
N PRO A 305 6.19 -2.35 -7.31
CA PRO A 305 7.08 -3.50 -7.58
C PRO A 305 6.48 -4.85 -7.19
N ASN A 306 5.57 -4.85 -6.21
CA ASN A 306 4.82 -6.03 -5.77
C ASN A 306 3.81 -6.56 -6.81
N TYR A 307 3.49 -5.79 -7.85
CA TYR A 307 2.64 -6.23 -8.96
C TYR A 307 3.38 -6.29 -10.30
N GLU A 308 4.47 -5.53 -10.47
CA GLU A 308 5.24 -5.49 -11.72
C GLU A 308 6.25 -6.65 -11.84
N GLU A 309 7.00 -6.96 -10.78
CA GLU A 309 7.89 -8.13 -10.73
C GLU A 309 7.40 -9.11 -9.66
N LEU A 310 6.19 -9.63 -9.86
CA LEU A 310 5.47 -10.44 -8.88
C LEU A 310 6.28 -11.64 -8.36
N GLU A 311 6.94 -12.39 -9.24
CA GLU A 311 7.72 -13.58 -8.85
C GLU A 311 8.86 -13.21 -7.90
N LYS A 312 9.56 -12.10 -8.19
CA LYS A 312 10.64 -11.58 -7.35
C LYS A 312 10.12 -11.09 -6.01
N PHE A 313 8.97 -10.40 -6.01
CA PHE A 313 8.30 -9.98 -4.79
C PHE A 313 7.93 -11.20 -3.92
N THR A 314 7.21 -12.16 -4.49
CA THR A 314 6.80 -13.38 -3.79
C THR A 314 7.99 -14.13 -3.22
N LYS A 315 9.06 -14.33 -4.00
CA LYS A 315 10.29 -14.97 -3.53
C LYS A 315 10.88 -14.24 -2.32
N LYS A 316 10.99 -12.91 -2.39
CA LYS A 316 11.53 -12.08 -1.31
C LYS A 316 10.71 -12.19 -0.02
N ILE A 317 9.37 -12.24 -0.12
CA ILE A 317 8.52 -12.44 1.06
C ILE A 317 8.70 -13.86 1.64
N ILE A 318 8.74 -14.89 0.81
CA ILE A 318 8.90 -16.30 1.24
C ILE A 318 10.21 -16.54 2.01
N GLU A 319 11.28 -15.83 1.68
CA GLU A 319 12.57 -15.93 2.39
C GLU A 319 12.44 -15.70 3.90
N THR A 320 11.43 -14.94 4.36
CA THR A 320 11.18 -14.72 5.80
C THR A 320 10.59 -15.90 6.56
N ILE A 321 10.10 -16.92 5.86
CA ILE A 321 9.58 -18.15 6.51
C ILE A 321 10.70 -18.88 7.24
N THR A 322 11.96 -18.68 6.85
CA THR A 322 13.11 -19.25 7.56
C THR A 322 13.23 -18.81 9.03
N TYR A 323 12.50 -17.76 9.44
CA TYR A 323 12.45 -17.25 10.80
C TYR A 323 11.21 -17.70 11.60
N TYR A 324 10.32 -18.52 11.01
CA TYR A 324 9.08 -19.06 11.60
C TYR A 324 9.22 -20.52 12.03
#